data_AF-A0A3C0AS09-F1
#
_entry.id   AF-A0A3C0AS09-F1
#
_cell.length_a   1.000
_cell.length_b   1.000
_cell.length_c   1.000
_cell.angle_alpha   90.00
_cell.angle_beta   90.00
_cell.angle_gamma   90.00
#
_symmetry.space_group_name_H-M   'P 1'
#
loop_
_entity.id
_entity.type
_entity.pdbx_description
1 polymer ?
#
loop_
_entity_poly.entity_id
_entity_poly.type
_entity_poly.pdbx_seq_one_letter_code
_entity_poly.pdbx_strand_id
1 'polypeptide(L)'
;EAQRVILESSRQLQLGVEIANLGLARVDYTDDRITLTPEAAAIYGLGYGEISITREEMLDLYHPEDREPAAKQIQACIEACGDGRCDL
;
A
#
# COMPACT_ATOMS: atom_id res chain seq x y z
N GLU A 1 -31.31 1.93 1.43
CA GLU A 1 -30.77 0.86 2.29
C GLU A 1 -29.35 0.44 1.89
N ALA A 2 -29.06 0.20 0.60
CA ALA A 2 -27.72 -0.20 0.12
C ALA A 2 -26.56 0.71 0.61
N GLN A 3 -26.73 2.02 0.61
CA GLN A 3 -25.70 2.96 1.10
C GLN A 3 -25.40 2.81 2.60
N ARG A 4 -26.39 2.44 3.43
CA ARG A 4 -26.17 2.23 4.86
C ARG A 4 -25.38 0.95 5.12
N VAL A 5 -25.69 -0.12 4.37
CA VAL A 5 -24.95 -1.39 4.45
C VAL A 5 -23.49 -1.19 4.06
N ILE A 6 -23.22 -0.40 3.01
CA ILE A 6 -21.86 -0.05 2.59
C ILE A 6 -21.14 0.74 3.70
N LEU A 7 -21.81 1.73 4.29
CA LEU A 7 -21.21 2.57 5.32
C LEU A 7 -20.89 1.78 6.59
N GLU A 8 -21.80 0.91 7.02
CA GLU A 8 -21.64 0.09 8.23
C GLU A 8 -20.55 -0.96 8.06
N SER A 9 -20.50 -1.61 6.89
CA SER A 9 -19.42 -2.53 6.52
C SER A 9 -18.08 -1.80 6.45
N SER A 10 -18.02 -0.62 5.84
CA SER A 10 -16.79 0.19 5.78
C SER A 10 -16.29 0.58 7.17
N ARG A 11 -17.21 0.90 8.10
CA ARG A 11 -16.86 1.22 9.49
C ARG A 11 -16.33 0.01 10.25
N GLN A 12 -16.94 -1.16 10.07
CA GLN A 12 -16.46 -2.40 10.69
C GLN A 12 -15.08 -2.79 10.17
N LEU A 13 -14.83 -2.62 8.87
CA LEU A 13 -13.51 -2.84 8.27
C LEU A 13 -12.46 -1.88 8.82
N GLN A 14 -12.79 -0.59 8.95
CA GLN A 14 -11.89 0.40 9.55
C GLN A 14 -11.53 0.03 10.99
N LEU A 15 -12.51 -0.33 11.82
CA LEU A 15 -12.27 -0.74 13.21
C LEU A 15 -11.43 -2.02 13.29
N GLY A 16 -11.66 -2.99 12.40
CA GLY A 16 -10.86 -4.21 12.35
C GLY A 16 -9.38 -3.93 11.99
N VAL A 17 -9.14 -3.03 11.05
CA VAL A 17 -7.79 -2.60 10.64
C VAL A 17 -7.07 -1.86 11.77
N GLU A 18 -7.77 -0.93 12.45
CA GLU A 18 -7.23 -0.18 13.58
C GLU A 18 -6.84 -1.10 14.74
N ILE A 19 -7.73 -2.02 15.13
CA ILE A 19 -7.48 -2.95 16.25
C ILE A 19 -6.35 -3.94 15.93
N ALA A 20 -6.20 -4.33 14.66
CA ALA A 20 -5.17 -5.26 14.24
C ALA A 20 -3.81 -4.61 13.98
N ASN A 21 -3.68 -3.28 14.16
CA ASN A 21 -2.45 -2.53 13.89
C ASN A 21 -1.88 -2.82 12.48
N LEU A 22 -2.77 -2.94 11.49
CA LEU A 22 -2.37 -3.25 10.11
C LEU A 22 -1.92 -1.97 9.39
N GLY A 23 -0.68 -1.98 8.91
CA GLY A 23 -0.21 -0.97 7.97
C GLY A 23 -0.83 -1.20 6.60
N LEU A 24 -1.52 -0.20 6.05
CA LEU A 24 -2.04 -0.24 4.68
C LEU A 24 -1.27 0.72 3.77
N ALA A 25 -1.07 0.27 2.53
CA ALA A 25 -0.53 1.08 1.45
C ALA A 25 -1.54 1.10 0.29
N ARG A 26 -1.90 2.29 -0.19
CA ARG A 26 -2.67 2.47 -1.41
C ARG A 26 -1.74 2.96 -2.50
N VAL A 27 -1.62 2.19 -3.58
CA VAL A 27 -0.81 2.55 -4.74
C VAL A 27 -1.72 3.07 -5.85
N ASP A 28 -1.50 4.31 -6.26
CA ASP A 28 -2.06 4.90 -7.47
C ASP A 28 -1.03 4.83 -8.59
N TYR A 29 -1.26 3.95 -9.56
CA TYR A 29 -0.38 3.76 -10.71
C TYR A 29 -0.52 4.83 -11.79
N THR A 30 -1.58 5.63 -11.75
CA THR A 30 -1.79 6.72 -12.71
C THR A 30 -0.99 7.95 -12.31
N ASP A 31 -1.02 8.28 -11.01
CA ASP A 31 -0.36 9.46 -10.46
C ASP A 31 1.01 9.16 -9.81
N ASP A 32 1.45 7.90 -9.85
CA ASP A 32 2.70 7.39 -9.26
C ASP A 32 2.83 7.66 -7.75
N ARG A 33 1.71 7.58 -7.02
CA ARG A 33 1.68 7.87 -5.57
C ARG A 33 1.35 6.64 -4.73
N ILE A 34 1.99 6.54 -3.59
CA ILE A 34 1.71 5.56 -2.53
C ILE A 34 1.29 6.32 -1.28
N THR A 35 0.05 6.11 -0.84
CA THR A 35 -0.44 6.62 0.44
C THR A 35 -0.34 5.53 1.49
N LEU A 36 0.43 5.80 2.55
CA LEU A 36 0.65 4.92 3.69
C LEU A 36 -0.18 5.40 4.88
N THR A 37 -0.88 4.48 5.54
CA THR A 37 -1.52 4.78 6.83
C THR A 37 -0.45 5.06 7.90
N PRO A 38 -0.80 5.71 9.03
CA PRO A 38 0.14 5.97 10.11
C PRO A 38 0.91 4.72 10.58
N GLU A 39 0.25 3.56 10.61
CA GLU A 39 0.84 2.28 11.00
C GLU A 39 1.86 1.81 9.96
N ALA A 40 1.54 1.93 8.66
CA ALA A 40 2.48 1.60 7.59
C ALA A 40 3.68 2.55 7.56
N ALA A 41 3.46 3.86 7.72
CA ALA A 41 4.52 4.85 7.80
C ALA A 41 5.46 4.55 8.99
N ALA A 42 4.92 4.10 10.12
CA ALA A 42 5.71 3.69 11.27
C ALA A 42 6.54 2.43 11.00
N ILE A 43 5.99 1.44 10.28
CA ILE A 43 6.74 0.23 9.86
C ILE A 43 7.95 0.60 9.01
N TYR A 44 7.80 1.55 8.09
CA TYR A 44 8.88 2.03 7.22
C TYR A 44 9.77 3.11 7.85
N GLY A 45 9.52 3.53 9.10
CA GLY A 45 10.30 4.56 9.78
C GLY A 45 10.13 5.98 9.22
N LEU A 46 9.06 6.24 8.48
CA LEU A 46 8.76 7.53 7.84
C LEU A 46 8.02 8.51 8.76
N GLY A 47 7.60 8.07 9.95
CA GLY A 47 6.90 8.87 10.95
C GLY A 47 5.66 8.17 11.49
N TYR A 48 4.80 8.94 12.16
CA TYR A 48 3.57 8.45 12.81
C TYR A 48 2.29 9.07 12.23
N GLY A 49 2.38 9.66 11.03
CA GLY A 49 1.26 10.27 10.33
C GLY A 49 0.99 9.58 9.01
N GLU A 50 -0.19 9.82 8.45
CA GLU A 50 -0.47 9.46 7.06
C GLU A 50 0.47 10.24 6.15
N ILE A 51 1.15 9.53 5.24
CA ILE A 51 2.10 10.12 4.30
C ILE A 51 1.82 9.61 2.89
N SER A 52 2.03 10.48 1.92
CA SER A 52 1.97 10.13 0.51
C SER A 52 3.31 10.37 -0.16
N ILE A 53 3.97 9.29 -0.57
CA ILE A 53 5.27 9.28 -1.23
C ILE A 53 5.13 8.78 -2.68
N THR A 54 6.14 9.01 -3.50
CA THR A 54 6.24 8.45 -4.86
C THR A 54 6.65 6.98 -4.82
N ARG A 55 6.50 6.28 -5.96
CA ARG A 55 6.95 4.89 -6.06
C ARG A 55 8.47 4.76 -6.01
N GLU A 56 9.19 5.75 -6.53
CA GLU A 56 10.64 5.83 -6.43
C GLU A 56 11.11 5.99 -4.97
N GLU A 57 10.51 6.93 -4.22
CA GLU A 57 10.80 7.12 -2.79
C GLU A 57 10.53 5.85 -1.97
N MET A 58 9.50 5.07 -2.33
CA MET A 58 9.22 3.79 -1.68
C MET A 58 10.29 2.74 -1.97
N LEU A 59 10.74 2.64 -3.22
CA LEU A 59 11.82 1.72 -3.61
C LEU A 59 13.16 2.12 -2.98
N ASP A 60 13.39 3.40 -2.70
CA ASP A 60 14.59 3.85 -1.99
C ASP A 60 14.70 3.32 -0.57
N LEU A 61 13.58 2.95 0.06
CA LEU A 61 13.54 2.31 1.37
C LEU A 61 14.04 0.85 1.32
N TYR A 62 14.10 0.26 0.13
CA TYR A 62 14.52 -1.13 -0.05
C TYR A 62 16.04 -1.20 -0.15
N HIS A 63 16.60 -2.35 0.21
CA HIS A 63 18.02 -2.59 0.05
C HIS A 63 18.43 -2.39 -1.43
N PRO A 64 19.58 -1.75 -1.74
CA PRO A 64 19.96 -1.39 -3.11
C PRO A 64 19.93 -2.55 -4.11
N GLU A 65 20.22 -3.77 -3.64
CA GLU A 65 20.20 -4.98 -4.47
C GLU A 65 18.78 -5.44 -4.83
N ASP A 66 17.78 -5.09 -4.02
CA ASP A 66 16.40 -5.54 -4.15
C ASP A 66 15.54 -4.55 -4.95
N ARG A 67 16.01 -3.31 -5.16
CA ARG A 67 15.24 -2.25 -5.85
C ARG A 67 14.84 -2.63 -7.27
N GLU A 68 15.82 -3.07 -8.06
CA GLU A 68 15.60 -3.46 -9.45
C GLU A 68 14.75 -4.74 -9.59
N PRO A 69 15.04 -5.82 -8.83
CA PRO A 69 14.19 -7.00 -8.78
C PRO A 69 12.75 -6.68 -8.39
N ALA A 70 12.54 -5.89 -7.32
CA ALA A 70 11.22 -5.51 -6.83
C ALA A 70 10.44 -4.72 -7.88
N ALA A 71 11.05 -3.72 -8.51
CA ALA A 71 10.41 -2.92 -9.55
C ALA A 71 9.95 -3.76 -10.74
N LYS A 72 10.79 -4.72 -11.19
CA LYS A 72 10.44 -5.64 -12.29
C LYS A 72 9.30 -6.56 -11.92
N GLN A 73 9.30 -7.09 -10.70
CA GLN A 73 8.24 -7.97 -10.23
C GLN A 73 6.91 -7.22 -10.10
N ILE A 74 6.91 -6.03 -9.49
CA ILE A 74 5.74 -5.15 -9.42
C ILE A 74 5.19 -4.90 -10.82
N GLN A 75 6.05 -4.56 -11.79
CA GLN A 75 5.63 -4.33 -13.17
C GLN A 75 4.97 -5.56 -13.80
N ALA A 76 5.56 -6.74 -13.63
CA ALA A 76 4.99 -8.00 -14.14
C ALA A 76 3.62 -8.33 -13.52
N CYS A 77 3.38 -7.97 -12.26
CA CYS A 77 2.10 -8.20 -11.59
C CYS A 77 0.96 -7.34 -12.14
N ILE A 78 1.28 -6.12 -12.60
CA ILE A 78 0.29 -5.13 -13.06
C ILE A 78 0.00 -5.29 -14.56
N GLU A 79 0.89 -5.95 -15.30
CA GLU A 79 0.66 -6.28 -16.70
C GLU A 79 -0.60 -7.12 -16.89
N ALA A 80 -1.28 -6.95 -18.04
CA ALA A 80 -2.61 -7.51 -18.29
C ALA A 80 -2.70 -9.06 -18.25
N CYS A 81 -1.55 -9.75 -18.21
CA CYS A 81 -1.45 -11.20 -18.04
C CYS A 81 -0.83 -11.61 -16.69
N GLY A 82 -0.57 -10.66 -15.79
CA GLY A 82 -0.13 -10.95 -14.42
C GLY A 82 -1.22 -11.70 -13.66
N ASP A 83 -0.82 -12.63 -12.80
CA ASP A 83 -1.74 -13.35 -11.92
C ASP A 83 -2.18 -12.52 -10.69
N GLY A 84 -1.76 -11.24 -10.65
CA GLY A 84 -2.01 -10.32 -9.55
C GLY A 84 -1.22 -10.62 -8.28
N ARG A 85 -0.31 -11.61 -8.28
CA ARG A 85 0.54 -11.92 -7.12
C ARG A 85 1.86 -11.19 -7.21
N CYS A 86 2.16 -10.39 -6.20
CA CYS A 86 3.44 -9.73 -6.02
C CYS A 86 4.12 -10.32 -4.78
N ASP A 87 4.97 -11.32 -4.98
CA ASP A 87 5.78 -11.94 -3.91
C ASP A 87 7.11 -11.17 -3.80
N LEU A 88 7.05 -9.99 -3.15
CA LEU A 88 8.20 -9.13 -2.84
C LEU A 88 8.89 -9.53 -1.54
#